data_AF-A0A9N9JNA2-F1
#
_entry.id   AF-A0A9N9JNA2-F1
#
_cell.length_a   1.000
_cell.length_b   1.000
_cell.length_c   1.000
_cell.angle_alpha   90.00
_cell.angle_beta   90.00
_cell.angle_gamma   90.00
#
_symmetry.space_group_name_H-M   'P 1'
#
loop_
_entity.id
_entity.type
_entity.pdbx_description
1 polymer ?
#
loop_
_entity_poly.entity_id
_entity_poly.type
_entity_poly.pdbx_seq_one_letter_code
_entity_poly.pdbx_strand_id
1 'polypeptide(L)' 'FLQQSIKDGTIKEEDTEGVEVAVQCIGEAFGVNIEDPDQKTLYTTKAPLLSIFEVAVKTQERITKA' A
#
# COMPACT_ATOMS: atom_id res chain seq x y z
N PHE A 1 3.93 0.94 0.42
CA PHE A 1 3.59 0.71 -1.00
C PHE A 1 3.41 2.03 -1.72
N LEU A 2 2.39 2.83 -1.43
CA LEU A 2 2.15 4.12 -2.11
C LEU A 2 3.38 5.06 -2.09
N GLN A 3 4.00 5.26 -0.92
CA GLN A 3 5.25 6.02 -0.79
C GLN A 3 6.44 5.42 -1.59
N GLN A 4 6.45 4.10 -1.78
CA GLN A 4 7.48 3.42 -2.58
C GLN A 4 7.20 3.64 -4.07
N SER A 5 5.94 3.55 -4.48
CA SER A 5 5.48 3.77 -5.86
C SER A 5 5.71 5.20 -6.34
N ILE A 6 5.74 6.18 -5.43
CA ILE A 6 6.22 7.54 -5.72
C ILE A 6 7.72 7.53 -5.97
N LYS A 7 8.50 6.90 -5.08
CA LYS A 7 9.97 6.92 -5.13
C LYS A 7 10.58 6.16 -6.30
N ASP A 8 9.95 5.07 -6.73
CA ASP A 8 10.45 4.23 -7.82
C ASP A 8 9.94 4.66 -9.20
N GLY A 9 9.13 5.72 -9.28
CA GLY A 9 8.59 6.25 -10.53
C GLY A 9 7.47 5.41 -11.13
N THR A 10 6.90 4.46 -10.38
CA THR A 10 5.68 3.74 -10.80
C THR A 10 4.51 4.70 -10.98
N ILE A 11 4.49 5.79 -10.21
CA ILE A 11 3.52 6.89 -10.33
C ILE A 11 4.17 8.05 -11.07
N LYS A 12 3.40 8.66 -11.97
CA LYS A 12 3.84 9.84 -12.71
C LYS A 12 4.05 11.01 -11.75
N GLU A 13 4.97 11.90 -12.09
CA GLU A 13 5.26 13.09 -11.29
C GLU A 13 4.00 13.95 -11.07
N GLU A 14 3.16 14.11 -12.11
CA GLU A 14 1.88 14.84 -12.05
C GLU A 14 0.86 14.26 -11.03
N ASP A 15 0.97 12.97 -10.73
CA ASP A 15 0.06 12.26 -9.82
C ASP A 15 0.63 12.14 -8.39
N THR A 16 1.87 12.58 -8.17
CA THR A 16 2.59 12.39 -6.89
C THR A 16 1.87 13.09 -5.74
N GLU A 17 1.49 14.35 -5.92
CA GLU A 17 0.79 15.15 -4.90
C GLU A 17 -0.53 14.50 -4.49
N GLY A 18 -1.33 14.03 -5.46
CA GLY A 18 -2.59 13.35 -5.19
C GLY A 18 -2.42 12.07 -4.37
N VAL A 19 -1.33 11.34 -4.61
CA VAL A 19 -1.02 10.12 -3.86
C VAL A 19 -0.51 10.44 -2.45
N GLU A 20 0.24 11.52 -2.26
CA GLU A 20 0.65 11.97 -0.93
C GLU A 20 -0.57 12.37 -0.08
N VAL A 21 -1.52 13.11 -0.66
CA VAL A 21 -2.79 13.43 -0.01
C VAL A 21 -3.57 12.15 0.34
N ALA A 22 -3.63 11.18 -0.57
CA ALA A 22 -4.28 9.90 -0.30
C ALA A 22 -3.62 9.15 0.87
N VAL A 23 -2.29 9.14 0.96
CA VAL A 23 -1.56 8.52 2.07
C VAL A 23 -1.92 9.17 3.41
N GLN A 24 -2.04 10.50 3.45
CA GLN A 24 -2.45 11.23 4.65
C GLN A 24 -3.90 10.92 5.04
N CYS A 25 -4.84 11.00 4.09
CA CYS A 25 -6.25 10.67 4.32
C CYS A 25 -6.44 9.24 4.84
N ILE A 26 -5.68 8.27 4.33
CA ILE A 26 -5.70 6.89 4.81
C ILE A 26 -5.17 6.83 6.25
N GLY A 27 -4.07 7.51 6.55
CA GLY A 27 -3.53 7.61 7.90
C GLY A 27 -4.57 8.13 8.90
N GLU A 28 -5.25 9.22 8.56
CA GLU A 28 -6.31 9.81 9.39
C GLU A 28 -7.51 8.86 9.54
N ALA A 29 -8.01 8.28 8.45
CA ALA A 29 -9.18 7.42 8.46
C ALA A 29 -9.00 6.16 9.32
N PHE A 30 -7.76 5.64 9.40
CA PHE A 30 -7.43 4.44 10.18
C PHE A 30 -6.71 4.75 11.51
N GLY A 31 -6.47 6.03 11.84
CA GLY A 31 -5.74 6.43 13.04
C GLY A 31 -4.27 5.98 13.05
N VAL A 32 -3.64 5.87 11.87
CA VAL A 32 -2.25 5.47 11.69
C VAL A 32 -1.38 6.69 11.46
N ASN A 33 -0.35 6.85 12.28
CA ASN A 33 0.69 7.84 12.04
C ASN A 33 1.81 7.25 11.19
N ILE A 34 1.93 7.72 9.95
CA ILE A 34 2.94 7.25 8.98
C ILE A 34 4.37 7.72 9.30
N GLU A 35 4.51 8.75 10.14
CA GLU A 35 5.80 9.30 10.59
C GLU A 35 6.29 8.63 11.89
N ASP A 36 5.42 7.86 12.56
CA ASP A 36 5.74 7.11 13.77
C ASP A 36 6.47 5.79 13.41
N PRO A 37 7.76 5.64 13.77
CA PRO A 37 8.53 4.45 13.44
C PRO A 37 8.03 3.18 14.14
N ASP A 38 7.42 3.29 15.32
CA ASP A 38 6.89 2.14 16.07
C ASP A 38 5.63 1.59 15.38
N GLN A 39 4.73 2.49 14.98
CA GLN A 39 3.55 2.11 14.18
C GLN A 39 3.93 1.54 12.82
N LYS A 40 4.93 2.15 12.16
CA LYS A 40 5.44 1.63 10.89
C LYS A 40 5.97 0.21 11.02
N THR A 41 6.64 -0.09 12.13
CA THR A 41 7.13 -1.44 12.43
C THR A 41 5.96 -2.39 12.74
N LEU A 42 4.99 -1.95 13.53
CA LEU A 42 3.81 -2.73 13.92
C LEU A 42 2.92 -3.12 12.73
N TYR A 43 2.71 -2.19 11.80
CA TYR A 43 1.81 -2.36 10.64
C TYR A 43 2.52 -2.84 9.37
N THR A 44 3.84 -3.05 9.42
CA THR A 44 4.59 -3.61 8.29
C THR A 44 4.25 -5.07 8.05
N THR A 45 4.05 -5.43 6.79
CA THR A 45 3.87 -6.81 6.34
C THR A 45 5.21 -7.48 6.01
N LYS A 46 5.32 -8.80 6.22
CA LYS A 46 6.53 -9.57 5.90
C LYS A 46 6.88 -9.60 4.40
N ALA A 47 5.88 -9.40 3.55
CA ALA A 47 6.03 -9.31 2.10
C ALA A 47 5.42 -8.00 1.59
N PRO A 48 5.86 -7.45 0.44
CA PRO A 48 5.24 -6.28 -0.16
C PRO A 48 3.75 -6.50 -0.43
N LEU A 49 2.94 -5.46 -0.23
CA LEU A 49 1.48 -5.52 -0.43
C LEU A 49 1.10 -6.03 -1.83
N LEU A 50 1.84 -5.64 -2.87
CA LEU A 50 1.58 -6.09 -4.25
C LEU A 50 1.67 -7.62 -4.37
N SER A 51 2.71 -8.23 -3.80
CA SER A 51 2.88 -9.69 -3.80
C SER A 51 1.77 -10.40 -3.03
N ILE A 52 1.29 -9.81 -1.92
CA ILE A 52 0.18 -10.34 -1.14
C ILE A 52 -1.12 -10.32 -1.98
N PHE A 53 -1.41 -9.19 -2.64
CA PHE A 53 -2.59 -9.05 -3.47
C PHE A 53 -2.57 -9.98 -4.70
N GLU A 54 -1.43 -10.14 -5.36
CA GLU A 54 -1.30 -11.08 -6.48
C GLU A 54 -1.62 -12.52 -6.08
N VAL A 55 -1.11 -12.97 -4.92
CA VAL A 55 -1.41 -14.31 -4.40
C VAL A 55 -2.88 -14.45 -4.06
N ALA A 56 -3.49 -13.42 -3.47
CA ALA A 56 -4.91 -13.41 -3.13
C ALA A 56 -5.78 -13.52 -4.40
N VAL A 57 -5.52 -12.71 -5.42
CA VAL A 57 -6.24 -12.75 -6.71
C VAL A 57 -6.12 -14.11 -7.37
N LYS A 58 -4.90 -14.64 -7.52
CA LYS A 58 -4.66 -15.98 -8.11
C LYS A 58 -5.35 -17.10 -7.31
N THR A 59 -5.51 -16.93 -6.01
CA THR A 59 -6.20 -17.91 -5.16
C THR A 59 -7.70 -17.83 -5.32
N GLN A 60 -8.25 -16.62 -5.36
CA GLN A 60 -9.67 -16.39 -5.64
C GLN A 60 -10.06 -16.92 -7.02
N GLU A 61 -9.25 -16.68 -8.06
CA GLU A 61 -9.49 -17.24 -9.40
C GLU A 61 -9.52 -18.77 -9.41
N ARG A 62 -8.65 -19.42 -8.63
CA ARG A 62 -8.64 -20.88 -8.49
C ARG A 62 -9.88 -21.41 -7.77
N ILE A 63 -10.33 -20.73 -6.73
CA ILE A 63 -11.54 -21.11 -5.98
C ILE A 63 -12.80 -20.91 -6.83
N THR A 64 -12.91 -19.81 -7.56
CA THR A 64 -14.10 -19.52 -8.39
C THR A 64 -14.18 -20.39 -9.65
N LYS A 65 -13.05 -20.94 -10.12
CA LYS A 65 -13.01 -21.87 -11.27
C LYS A 65 -13.13 -23.35 -10.88
N ALA A 66 -13.14 -23.67 -9.59
CA ALA A 66 -13.32 -25.02 -9.05
C ALA A 66 -14.80 -25.30 -8.75
#